data_AF-G5QJM0-F1
#
_entry.id   AF-G5QJM0-F1
#
_cell.length_a   1.000
_cell.length_b   1.000
_cell.length_c   1.000
_cell.angle_alpha   90.00
_cell.angle_beta   90.00
_cell.angle_gamma   90.00
#
_symmetry.space_group_name_H-M   'P 1'
#
loop_
_entity.id
_entity.type
_entity.pdbx_description
1 polymer ?
#
loop_
_entity_poly.entity_id
_entity_poly.type
_entity_poly.pdbx_seq_one_letter_code
_entity_poly.pdbx_strand_id
1 'polypeptide(L)'
;MFFTAYSYSTLSQHISSSGSAYAYAGVCINPAVGFLTGWILLLDYLLFPTLVAVLGGVAVHAILPQIPVWVWPLIYVAIGTGVNYLGIQQTAKFDKLLVFIQLGILAIFVLLIVRLLMLDSSQITLSFRPFFDSQWFTPGLIATAISVAALNFLGFDAISTLSEESEGGGRAVSKATLLALVLATVLFIIVVAFAAFATGNVDRFAEGNAT
;
A
#
# COMPACT_ATOMS: atom_id res chain seq x y z
N MET A 1 -6.74 0.71 10.59
CA MET A 1 -5.87 1.89 10.36
C MET A 1 -6.58 3.24 10.46
N PHE A 2 -7.92 3.32 10.34
CA PHE A 2 -8.65 4.59 10.44
C PHE A 2 -8.38 5.41 11.71
N PHE A 3 -8.46 4.79 12.90
CA PHE A 3 -8.22 5.51 14.16
C PHE A 3 -6.82 6.09 14.24
N THR A 4 -5.79 5.34 13.83
CA THR A 4 -4.41 5.83 13.79
C THR A 4 -4.26 6.99 12.82
N ALA A 5 -4.80 6.87 11.60
CA ALA A 5 -4.76 7.95 10.61
C ALA A 5 -5.51 9.20 11.09
N TYR A 6 -6.62 9.03 11.81
CA TYR A 6 -7.35 10.13 12.43
C TYR A 6 -6.52 10.84 13.49
N SER A 7 -5.85 10.09 14.38
CA SER A 7 -4.91 10.66 15.35
C SER A 7 -3.78 11.43 14.67
N TYR A 8 -3.14 10.87 13.63
CA TYR A 8 -2.10 11.55 12.85
C TYR A 8 -2.61 12.82 12.18
N SER A 9 -3.81 12.75 11.60
CA SER A 9 -4.49 13.89 11.00
C SER A 9 -4.71 15.01 12.04
N THR A 10 -5.23 14.71 13.22
CA THR A 10 -5.42 15.71 14.28
C THR A 10 -4.10 16.30 14.77
N LEU A 11 -3.07 15.47 14.94
CA LEU A 11 -1.78 15.90 15.47
C LEU A 11 -1.00 16.74 14.45
N SER A 12 -1.02 16.38 13.17
CA SER A 12 -0.36 17.16 12.09
C SER A 12 -0.87 18.60 12.00
N GLN A 13 -2.15 18.86 12.33
CA GLN A 13 -2.71 20.21 12.35
C GLN A 13 -2.12 21.11 13.44
N HIS A 14 -1.63 20.52 14.54
CA HIS A 14 -1.12 21.24 15.71
C HIS A 14 0.42 21.19 15.79
N ILE A 15 1.02 20.12 15.29
CA ILE A 15 2.45 19.85 15.29
C ILE A 15 2.87 19.67 13.83
N SER A 16 3.26 20.76 13.19
CA SER A 16 3.82 20.73 11.83
C SER A 16 5.31 20.47 11.90
N SER A 17 5.68 19.19 12.07
CA SER A 17 7.07 18.74 12.07
C SER A 17 7.25 17.58 11.12
N SER A 18 8.37 17.55 10.41
CA SER A 18 8.78 16.43 9.57
C SER A 18 9.07 15.15 10.36
N GLY A 19 9.26 15.26 11.69
CA GLY A 19 9.48 14.12 12.58
C GLY A 19 8.25 13.24 12.82
N SER A 20 7.04 13.62 12.37
CA SER A 20 5.83 12.79 12.45
C SER A 20 5.63 12.18 13.86
N ALA A 21 5.51 10.85 13.98
CA ALA A 21 5.21 10.14 15.21
C ALA A 21 6.25 10.37 16.32
N TYR A 22 7.52 10.57 15.96
CA TYR A 22 8.57 10.96 16.92
C TYR A 22 8.21 12.28 17.61
N ALA A 23 7.84 13.30 16.82
CA ALA A 23 7.47 14.61 17.34
C ALA A 23 6.16 14.53 18.13
N TYR A 24 5.17 13.79 17.63
CA TYR A 24 3.88 13.61 18.30
C TYR A 24 4.02 12.94 19.66
N ALA A 25 4.73 11.81 19.74
CA ALA A 25 4.94 11.09 20.98
C ALA A 25 5.80 11.89 21.98
N GLY A 26 6.82 12.59 21.48
CA GLY A 26 7.67 13.47 22.28
C GLY A 26 6.91 14.60 22.96
N VAL A 27 5.98 15.24 22.23
CA VAL A 27 5.17 16.36 22.71
C VAL A 27 4.00 15.89 23.58
N CYS A 28 3.27 14.85 23.17
CA CYS A 28 2.03 14.44 23.82
C CYS A 28 2.20 13.47 24.99
N ILE A 29 3.30 12.69 25.02
CA ILE A 29 3.53 11.68 26.07
C ILE A 29 4.74 12.07 26.92
N ASN A 30 5.95 11.92 26.38
CA ASN A 30 7.20 12.41 26.97
C ASN A 30 8.37 12.26 25.97
N PRO A 31 9.50 12.94 26.20
CA PRO A 31 10.66 12.87 25.30
C PRO A 31 11.29 11.48 25.13
N ALA A 32 11.22 10.61 26.14
CA ALA A 32 11.80 9.27 26.07
C ALA A 32 11.00 8.33 25.14
N VAL A 33 9.67 8.42 25.19
CA VAL A 33 8.76 7.69 24.28
C VAL A 33 8.90 8.24 22.87
N GLY A 34 9.04 9.56 22.72
CA GLY A 34 9.44 10.20 21.46
C GLY A 34 10.71 9.58 20.89
N PHE A 35 11.80 9.58 21.65
CA PHE A 35 13.09 9.00 21.25
C PHE A 35 12.97 7.53 20.81
N LEU A 36 12.29 6.68 21.59
CA LEU A 36 12.05 5.28 21.22
C LEU A 36 11.23 5.17 19.93
N THR A 37 10.22 6.02 19.75
CA THR A 37 9.39 6.05 18.54
C THR A 37 10.23 6.46 17.32
N GLY A 38 11.17 7.39 17.47
CA GLY A 38 12.12 7.77 16.42
C GLY A 38 12.99 6.60 15.96
N TRP A 39 13.49 5.78 16.89
CA TRP A 39 14.23 4.57 16.54
C TRP A 39 13.40 3.54 15.80
N ILE A 40 12.15 3.35 16.22
CA ILE A 40 11.22 2.44 15.54
C ILE A 40 10.92 2.94 14.12
N LEU A 41 10.67 4.24 13.95
CA LEU A 41 10.44 4.86 12.63
C LEU A 41 11.67 4.74 11.72
N LEU A 42 12.88 4.93 12.27
CA LEU A 42 14.11 4.77 11.49
C LEU A 42 14.22 3.34 10.94
N LEU A 43 13.95 2.33 11.79
CA LEU A 43 13.94 0.94 11.37
C LEU A 43 12.86 0.67 10.34
N ASP A 44 11.66 1.25 10.48
CA ASP A 44 10.58 1.11 9.51
C ASP A 44 10.98 1.67 8.14
N TYR A 45 11.54 2.88 8.10
CA TYR A 45 12.01 3.50 6.86
C TYR A 45 13.23 2.82 6.22
N LEU A 46 13.96 1.98 6.96
CA LEU A 46 15.03 1.15 6.41
C LEU A 46 14.51 -0.19 5.90
N LEU A 47 13.65 -0.85 6.66
CA LEU A 47 13.21 -2.22 6.40
C LEU A 47 12.05 -2.29 5.42
N PHE A 48 11.07 -1.38 5.51
CA PHE A 48 9.87 -1.43 4.69
C PHE A 48 10.15 -1.20 3.20
N PRO A 49 10.94 -0.19 2.77
CA PRO A 49 11.30 -0.04 1.36
C PRO A 49 12.08 -1.24 0.83
N THR A 50 12.97 -1.81 1.65
CA THR A 50 13.74 -3.02 1.31
C THR A 50 12.81 -4.21 1.08
N LEU A 51 11.84 -4.42 1.98
CA LEU A 51 10.83 -5.47 1.85
C LEU A 51 10.03 -5.32 0.54
N VAL A 52 9.51 -4.12 0.27
CA VAL A 52 8.71 -3.85 -0.93
C VAL A 52 9.54 -4.02 -2.21
N ALA A 53 10.81 -3.61 -2.20
CA ALA A 53 11.73 -3.79 -3.33
C ALA A 53 11.98 -5.28 -3.62
N VAL A 54 12.16 -6.11 -2.59
CA VAL A 54 12.29 -7.57 -2.73
C VAL A 54 11.01 -8.19 -3.28
N LEU A 55 9.85 -7.85 -2.72
CA LEU A 55 8.55 -8.37 -3.18
C LEU A 55 8.27 -8.00 -4.65
N GLY A 56 8.54 -6.74 -5.03
CA GLY A 56 8.46 -6.31 -6.43
C GLY A 56 9.43 -7.08 -7.33
N GLY A 57 10.64 -7.36 -6.83
CA GLY A 57 11.66 -8.08 -7.57
C GLY A 57 11.29 -9.53 -7.85
N VAL A 58 10.67 -10.19 -6.86
CA VAL A 58 10.07 -11.53 -7.04
C VAL A 58 8.97 -11.50 -8.09
N ALA A 59 8.09 -10.49 -8.06
CA ALA A 59 7.00 -10.36 -9.01
C ALA A 59 7.49 -10.16 -10.46
N VAL A 60 8.53 -9.33 -10.68
CA VAL A 60 9.09 -9.13 -12.03
C VAL A 60 9.94 -10.32 -12.47
N HIS A 61 10.63 -10.99 -11.56
CA HIS A 61 11.39 -12.20 -11.88
C HIS A 61 10.48 -13.33 -12.42
N ALA A 62 9.25 -13.44 -11.93
CA ALA A 62 8.26 -14.38 -12.47
C ALA A 62 7.93 -14.14 -13.96
N ILE A 63 8.14 -12.92 -14.46
CA ILE A 63 7.92 -12.54 -15.87
C ILE A 63 9.23 -12.61 -16.67
N LEU A 64 10.36 -12.28 -16.04
CA LEU A 64 11.69 -12.24 -16.64
C LEU A 64 12.69 -13.10 -15.83
N PRO A 65 12.55 -14.44 -15.88
CA PRO A 65 13.36 -15.35 -15.06
C PRO A 65 14.84 -15.36 -15.43
N GLN A 66 15.20 -14.86 -16.61
CA GLN A 66 16.59 -14.73 -17.06
C GLN A 66 17.43 -13.75 -16.23
N ILE A 67 16.81 -12.83 -15.49
CA ILE A 67 17.51 -11.86 -14.64
C ILE A 67 17.45 -12.36 -13.19
N PRO A 68 18.59 -12.56 -12.49
CA PRO A 68 18.59 -13.03 -11.11
C PRO A 68 17.75 -12.14 -10.17
N VAL A 69 16.98 -12.75 -9.26
CA VAL A 69 16.03 -12.04 -8.37
C VAL A 69 16.68 -10.88 -7.61
N TRP A 70 17.92 -11.05 -7.15
CA TRP A 70 18.63 -10.04 -6.35
C TRP A 70 18.96 -8.75 -7.12
N VAL A 71 18.92 -8.77 -8.46
CA VAL A 71 19.21 -7.60 -9.30
C VAL A 71 18.05 -6.60 -9.24
N TRP A 72 16.80 -7.07 -9.15
CA TRP A 72 15.63 -6.20 -9.20
C TRP A 72 15.55 -5.21 -8.03
N PRO A 73 15.75 -5.62 -6.75
CA PRO A 73 15.79 -4.67 -5.65
C PRO A 73 16.88 -3.60 -5.82
N LEU A 74 18.05 -3.96 -6.36
CA LEU A 74 19.13 -3.00 -6.62
C LEU A 74 18.73 -1.98 -7.68
N ILE A 75 18.02 -2.41 -8.73
CA ILE A 75 17.49 -1.51 -9.75
C ILE A 75 16.48 -0.54 -9.13
N TYR A 76 15.54 -1.03 -8.31
CA TYR A 76 14.55 -0.16 -7.66
C TYR A 76 15.18 0.86 -6.73
N VAL A 77 16.15 0.45 -5.91
CA VAL A 77 16.90 1.35 -5.04
C VAL A 77 17.67 2.36 -5.87
N ALA A 78 18.38 1.95 -6.93
CA ALA A 78 19.12 2.87 -7.79
C ALA A 78 18.22 3.92 -8.45
N ILE A 79 17.05 3.51 -8.97
CA ILE A 79 16.06 4.43 -9.55
C ILE A 79 15.53 5.39 -8.46
N GLY A 80 15.10 4.86 -7.32
CA GLY A 80 14.57 5.65 -6.22
C GLY A 80 15.58 6.67 -5.68
N THR A 81 16.82 6.24 -5.45
CA THR A 81 17.93 7.11 -5.05
C THR A 81 18.22 8.17 -6.11
N GLY A 82 18.23 7.79 -7.40
CA GLY A 82 18.43 8.73 -8.50
C GLY A 82 17.36 9.82 -8.55
N VAL A 83 16.08 9.44 -8.43
CA VAL A 83 14.97 10.39 -8.40
C VAL A 83 15.04 11.29 -7.16
N ASN A 84 15.31 10.71 -5.99
CA ASN A 84 15.43 11.47 -4.74
C ASN A 84 16.59 12.47 -4.75
N TYR A 85 17.69 12.14 -5.44
CA TYR A 85 18.82 13.06 -5.61
C TYR A 85 18.45 14.31 -6.45
N LEU A 86 17.46 14.19 -7.35
CA LEU A 86 16.97 15.32 -8.16
C LEU A 86 16.04 16.27 -7.36
N GLY A 87 15.70 15.92 -6.13
CA GLY A 87 14.96 16.75 -5.18
C GLY A 87 13.46 16.45 -5.12
N ILE A 88 12.83 16.93 -4.04
CA ILE A 88 11.45 16.57 -3.65
C ILE A 88 10.39 16.88 -4.71
N GLN A 89 10.57 17.96 -5.48
CA GLN A 89 9.63 18.32 -6.56
C GLN A 89 9.66 17.30 -7.71
N GLN A 90 10.82 16.71 -8.00
CA GLN A 90 10.94 15.68 -9.03
C GLN A 90 10.40 14.35 -8.53
N THR A 91 10.70 13.99 -7.27
CA THR A 91 10.10 12.83 -6.58
C THR A 91 8.56 12.91 -6.62
N ALA A 92 7.97 14.05 -6.24
CA ALA A 92 6.51 14.21 -6.25
C ALA A 92 5.89 14.06 -7.66
N LYS A 93 6.58 14.52 -8.71
CA LYS A 93 6.12 14.33 -10.10
C LYS A 93 6.23 12.88 -10.54
N PHE A 94 7.32 12.22 -10.17
CA PHE A 94 7.56 10.80 -10.47
C PHE A 94 6.52 9.92 -9.76
N ASP A 95 6.29 10.13 -8.47
CA ASP A 95 5.26 9.42 -7.70
C ASP A 95 3.86 9.63 -8.30
N LYS A 96 3.54 10.87 -8.69
CA LYS A 96 2.27 11.17 -9.38
C LYS A 96 2.14 10.41 -10.69
N LEU A 97 3.21 10.30 -11.47
CA LEU A 97 3.23 9.50 -12.70
C LEU A 97 2.99 8.01 -12.39
N LEU A 98 3.67 7.46 -11.38
CA LEU A 98 3.49 6.07 -10.96
C LEU A 98 2.05 5.78 -10.52
N VAL A 99 1.42 6.69 -9.78
CA VAL A 99 0.00 6.57 -9.39
C VAL A 99 -0.91 6.53 -10.62
N PHE A 100 -0.69 7.38 -11.63
CA PHE A 100 -1.49 7.33 -12.85
C PHE A 100 -1.29 6.03 -13.63
N ILE A 101 -0.06 5.52 -13.71
CA ILE A 101 0.23 4.23 -14.33
C ILE A 101 -0.51 3.11 -13.57
N GLN A 102 -0.44 3.12 -12.24
CA GLN A 102 -1.13 2.15 -11.38
C GLN A 102 -2.65 2.19 -11.59
N LEU A 103 -3.26 3.37 -11.62
CA LEU A 103 -4.69 3.53 -11.89
C LEU A 103 -5.06 3.05 -13.31
N GLY A 104 -4.18 3.26 -14.30
CA GLY A 104 -4.37 2.75 -15.66
C GLY A 104 -4.36 1.22 -15.73
N ILE A 105 -3.38 0.59 -15.10
CA ILE A 105 -3.31 -0.88 -14.97
C ILE A 105 -4.56 -1.41 -14.27
N LEU A 106 -5.01 -0.74 -13.21
CA LEU A 106 -6.20 -1.12 -12.47
C LEU A 106 -7.48 -1.03 -13.31
N ALA A 107 -7.61 0.04 -14.10
CA ALA A 107 -8.73 0.20 -15.01
C ALA A 107 -8.74 -0.91 -16.07
N ILE A 108 -7.58 -1.26 -16.65
CA ILE A 108 -7.46 -2.37 -17.59
C ILE A 108 -7.87 -3.69 -16.93
N PHE A 109 -7.39 -3.96 -15.71
CA PHE A 109 -7.75 -5.16 -14.96
C PHE A 109 -9.26 -5.29 -14.75
N VAL A 110 -9.92 -4.24 -14.28
CA VAL A 110 -11.39 -4.22 -14.11
C VAL A 110 -12.12 -4.40 -15.44
N LEU A 111 -11.67 -3.75 -16.51
CA LEU A 111 -12.25 -3.90 -17.85
C LEU A 111 -12.13 -5.32 -18.38
N LEU A 112 -10.99 -5.99 -18.17
CA LEU A 112 -10.80 -7.38 -18.58
C LEU A 112 -11.74 -8.33 -17.83
N ILE A 113 -11.94 -8.11 -16.53
CA ILE A 113 -12.90 -8.89 -15.74
C ILE A 113 -14.32 -8.67 -16.24
N VAL A 114 -14.74 -7.41 -16.44
CA VAL A 114 -16.09 -7.11 -16.98
C VAL A 114 -16.28 -7.75 -18.36
N ARG A 115 -15.28 -7.70 -19.23
CA ARG A 115 -15.33 -8.35 -20.55
C ARG A 115 -15.45 -9.86 -20.44
N LEU A 116 -14.68 -10.49 -19.53
CA LEU A 116 -14.76 -11.93 -19.27
C LEU A 116 -16.17 -12.31 -18.81
N LEU A 117 -16.75 -11.53 -17.88
CA LEU A 117 -18.11 -11.73 -17.38
C LEU A 117 -19.19 -11.59 -18.47
N MET A 118 -19.00 -10.69 -19.44
CA MET A 118 -19.94 -10.51 -20.56
C MET A 118 -19.88 -11.62 -21.62
N LEU A 119 -18.71 -12.26 -21.79
CA LEU A 119 -18.50 -13.29 -22.80
C LEU A 119 -18.93 -14.69 -22.33
N ASP A 120 -18.85 -14.97 -21.03
CA ASP A 120 -19.20 -16.27 -20.44
C ASP A 120 -20.11 -16.12 -19.21
N SER A 121 -21.37 -15.78 -19.46
CA SER A 121 -22.40 -15.58 -18.43
C SER A 121 -22.70 -16.83 -17.60
N SER A 122 -22.19 -18.01 -17.99
CA SER A 122 -22.39 -19.29 -17.30
C SER A 122 -21.60 -19.41 -15.99
N GLN A 123 -20.58 -18.57 -15.79
CA GLN A 123 -19.75 -18.50 -14.58
C GLN A 123 -20.35 -17.57 -13.50
N ILE A 124 -21.48 -16.91 -13.79
CA ILE A 124 -22.07 -15.92 -12.88
C ILE A 124 -23.13 -16.58 -12.01
N THR A 125 -22.76 -16.85 -10.76
CA THR A 125 -23.74 -16.73 -9.67
C THR A 125 -23.43 -15.42 -8.95
N LEU A 126 -24.42 -14.54 -8.79
CA LEU A 126 -24.39 -13.45 -7.81
C LEU A 126 -24.38 -14.12 -6.42
N SER A 127 -23.23 -14.65 -6.06
CA SER A 127 -23.02 -15.43 -4.87
C SER A 127 -22.35 -14.54 -3.84
N PHE A 128 -22.81 -14.65 -2.60
CA PHE A 128 -22.12 -14.02 -1.47
C PHE A 128 -20.88 -14.81 -1.03
N ARG A 129 -20.61 -15.97 -1.64
CA ARG A 129 -19.44 -16.82 -1.34
C ARG A 129 -18.09 -16.09 -1.36
N PRO A 130 -17.80 -15.20 -2.33
CA PRO A 130 -16.55 -14.42 -2.33
C PRO A 130 -16.39 -13.50 -1.11
N PHE A 131 -17.50 -13.09 -0.47
CA PHE A 131 -17.47 -12.27 0.74
C PHE A 131 -17.48 -13.12 2.01
N PHE A 132 -18.18 -14.25 1.99
CA PHE A 132 -18.25 -15.16 3.12
C PHE A 132 -18.49 -16.60 2.65
N ASP A 133 -17.52 -17.46 2.97
CA ASP A 133 -17.65 -18.91 2.84
C ASP A 133 -17.34 -19.57 4.18
N SER A 134 -18.35 -20.23 4.77
CA SER A 134 -18.24 -20.87 6.09
C SER A 134 -17.23 -22.02 6.10
N GLN A 135 -16.91 -22.60 4.95
CA GLN A 135 -15.92 -23.68 4.85
C GLN A 135 -14.49 -23.16 5.05
N TRP A 136 -14.23 -21.92 4.64
CA TRP A 136 -12.90 -21.31 4.70
C TRP A 136 -12.75 -20.35 5.90
N PHE A 137 -13.84 -20.04 6.59
CA PHE A 137 -13.86 -19.15 7.75
C PHE A 137 -13.23 -19.79 9.00
N THR A 138 -11.90 -19.82 9.02
CA THR A 138 -11.11 -20.33 10.15
C THR A 138 -10.37 -19.20 10.86
N PRO A 139 -10.14 -19.30 12.19
CA PRO A 139 -9.34 -18.31 12.91
C PRO A 139 -7.94 -18.11 12.32
N GLY A 140 -7.32 -19.17 11.80
CA GLY A 140 -6.01 -19.12 11.16
C GLY A 140 -6.01 -18.28 9.88
N LEU A 141 -6.97 -18.52 8.98
CA LEU A 141 -7.10 -17.73 7.74
C LEU A 141 -7.40 -16.25 8.03
N ILE A 142 -8.27 -16.00 9.00
CA ILE A 142 -8.60 -14.62 9.42
C ILE A 142 -7.35 -13.92 9.95
N ALA A 143 -6.54 -14.57 10.78
CA ALA A 143 -5.30 -13.99 11.30
C ALA A 143 -4.30 -13.64 10.18
N THR A 144 -4.13 -14.53 9.20
CA THR A 144 -3.25 -14.26 8.04
C THR A 144 -3.82 -13.16 7.14
N ALA A 145 -5.13 -13.15 6.89
CA ALA A 145 -5.78 -12.14 6.06
C ALA A 145 -5.70 -10.74 6.70
N ILE A 146 -5.90 -10.63 8.02
CA ILE A 146 -5.71 -9.38 8.77
C ILE A 146 -4.26 -8.90 8.67
N SER A 147 -3.28 -9.81 8.73
CA SER A 147 -1.86 -9.45 8.63
C SER A 147 -1.52 -8.90 7.23
N VAL A 148 -1.99 -9.54 6.17
CA VAL A 148 -1.84 -9.05 4.79
C VAL A 148 -2.57 -7.73 4.59
N ALA A 149 -3.78 -7.60 5.12
CA ALA A 149 -4.54 -6.35 5.06
C ALA A 149 -3.79 -5.22 5.81
N ALA A 150 -3.27 -5.48 7.00
CA ALA A 150 -2.48 -4.50 7.76
C ALA A 150 -1.25 -4.04 6.96
N LEU A 151 -0.55 -4.97 6.31
CA LEU A 151 0.62 -4.66 5.46
C LEU A 151 0.26 -3.73 4.28
N ASN A 152 -0.92 -3.89 3.69
CA ASN A 152 -1.39 -3.03 2.58
C ASN A 152 -1.66 -1.58 3.00
N PHE A 153 -1.84 -1.31 4.30
CA PHE A 153 -2.07 0.03 4.83
C PHE A 153 -0.88 0.58 5.62
N LEU A 154 0.28 -0.07 5.58
CA LEU A 154 1.52 0.52 6.08
C LEU A 154 2.00 1.64 5.14
N GLY A 155 2.60 2.69 5.69
CA GLY A 155 3.17 3.82 4.94
C GLY A 155 2.30 5.08 4.84
N PHE A 156 1.07 5.10 5.39
CA PHE A 156 0.28 6.34 5.43
C PHE A 156 0.91 7.42 6.32
N ASP A 157 1.72 7.00 7.30
CA ASP A 157 2.45 7.86 8.22
C ASP A 157 3.50 8.72 7.50
N ALA A 158 4.06 8.23 6.39
CA ALA A 158 4.99 9.00 5.55
C ALA A 158 4.36 10.28 4.97
N ILE A 159 3.03 10.33 4.80
CA ILE A 159 2.33 11.57 4.38
C ILE A 159 2.56 12.68 5.41
N SER A 160 2.64 12.32 6.69
CA SER A 160 2.79 13.29 7.77
C SER A 160 4.20 13.85 7.95
N THR A 161 5.22 13.19 7.42
CA THR A 161 6.60 13.72 7.43
C THR A 161 6.78 14.88 6.44
N LEU A 162 5.87 15.02 5.48
CA LEU A 162 5.86 16.11 4.49
C LEU A 162 5.20 17.40 5.00
N SER A 163 4.90 17.49 6.30
CA SER A 163 4.21 18.65 6.89
C SER A 163 4.97 19.98 6.71
N GLU A 164 6.30 19.94 6.66
CA GLU A 164 7.16 21.13 6.46
C GLU A 164 7.30 21.50 4.97
N GLU A 165 7.20 20.52 4.08
CA GLU A 165 7.40 20.67 2.62
C GLU A 165 6.09 20.86 1.84
N SER A 166 4.94 20.58 2.47
CA SER A 166 3.63 20.71 1.83
C SER A 166 3.13 22.15 1.83
N GLU A 167 2.71 22.64 0.68
CA GLU A 167 1.92 23.87 0.58
C GLU A 167 0.62 23.72 1.40
N GLY A 168 0.40 24.61 2.38
CA GLY A 168 -0.70 24.50 3.34
C GLY A 168 -0.39 23.73 4.63
N GLY A 169 0.86 23.27 4.79
CA GLY A 169 1.42 22.71 6.03
C GLY A 169 0.62 21.53 6.60
N GLY A 170 0.56 21.46 7.94
CA GLY A 170 -0.13 20.39 8.66
C GLY A 170 -1.61 20.19 8.31
N ARG A 171 -2.33 21.25 7.91
CA ARG A 171 -3.74 21.13 7.50
C ARG A 171 -3.91 20.44 6.15
N ALA A 172 -3.01 20.71 5.20
CA ALA A 172 -3.00 20.03 3.91
C ALA A 172 -2.68 18.55 4.09
N VAL A 173 -1.64 18.25 4.87
CA VAL A 173 -1.26 16.90 5.27
C VAL A 173 -2.40 16.15 5.94
N SER A 174 -3.06 16.75 6.94
CA SER A 174 -4.20 16.14 7.64
C SER A 174 -5.30 15.67 6.67
N LYS A 175 -5.70 16.54 5.73
CA LYS A 175 -6.70 16.21 4.72
C LYS A 175 -6.20 15.13 3.77
N ALA A 176 -4.94 15.23 3.33
CA ALA A 176 -4.31 14.25 2.44
C ALA A 176 -4.26 12.86 3.09
N THR A 177 -3.88 12.74 4.36
CA THR A 177 -3.81 11.46 5.09
C THR A 177 -5.15 10.76 5.14
N LEU A 178 -6.22 11.47 5.51
CA LEU A 178 -7.56 10.87 5.57
C LEU A 178 -8.10 10.52 4.19
N LEU A 179 -7.91 11.41 3.21
CA LEU A 179 -8.40 11.19 1.85
C LEU A 179 -7.66 10.04 1.16
N ALA A 180 -6.33 9.96 1.31
CA ALA A 180 -5.54 8.85 0.81
C ALA A 180 -5.97 7.53 1.42
N LEU A 181 -6.21 7.47 2.74
CA LEU A 181 -6.68 6.26 3.40
C LEU A 181 -8.04 5.81 2.86
N VAL A 182 -9.01 6.71 2.74
CA VAL A 182 -10.35 6.39 2.25
C VAL A 182 -10.28 5.93 0.79
N LEU A 183 -9.56 6.65 -0.07
CA LEU A 183 -9.40 6.28 -1.48
C LEU A 183 -8.70 4.93 -1.64
N ALA A 184 -7.59 4.70 -0.93
CA ALA A 184 -6.88 3.42 -0.97
C ALA A 184 -7.76 2.27 -0.49
N THR A 185 -8.55 2.49 0.57
CA THR A 185 -9.49 1.48 1.09
C THR A 185 -10.57 1.14 0.07
N VAL A 186 -11.19 2.15 -0.54
CA VAL A 186 -12.24 1.95 -1.55
C VAL A 186 -11.67 1.22 -2.77
N LEU A 187 -10.51 1.65 -3.27
CA LEU A 187 -9.84 0.99 -4.39
C LEU A 187 -9.49 -0.46 -4.05
N PHE A 188 -8.93 -0.72 -2.88
CA PHE A 188 -8.59 -2.08 -2.44
C PHE A 188 -9.82 -2.99 -2.41
N ILE A 189 -10.93 -2.54 -1.81
CA ILE A 189 -12.18 -3.31 -1.73
C ILE A 189 -12.72 -3.61 -3.13
N ILE A 190 -12.76 -2.61 -4.02
CA ILE A 190 -13.24 -2.79 -5.39
C ILE A 190 -12.41 -3.87 -6.09
N VAL A 191 -11.08 -3.74 -6.06
CA VAL A 191 -10.18 -4.63 -6.80
C VAL A 191 -10.25 -6.06 -6.28
N VAL A 192 -10.25 -6.24 -4.96
CA VAL A 192 -10.39 -7.56 -4.33
C VAL A 192 -11.75 -8.17 -4.65
N ALA A 193 -12.84 -7.39 -4.62
CA ALA A 193 -14.15 -7.89 -4.98
C ALA A 193 -14.21 -8.33 -6.46
N PHE A 194 -13.72 -7.51 -7.39
CA PHE A 194 -13.65 -7.87 -8.81
C PHE A 194 -12.79 -9.11 -9.04
N ALA A 195 -11.62 -9.20 -8.41
CA ALA A 195 -10.77 -10.38 -8.48
C ALA A 195 -11.51 -11.63 -7.99
N ALA A 196 -12.20 -11.53 -6.84
CA ALA A 196 -12.93 -12.66 -6.26
C ALA A 196 -14.12 -13.12 -7.12
N PHE A 197 -14.79 -12.20 -7.84
CA PHE A 197 -15.82 -12.55 -8.81
C PHE A 197 -15.25 -13.20 -10.08
N ALA A 198 -14.06 -12.79 -10.53
CA ALA A 198 -13.40 -13.40 -11.68
C ALA A 198 -12.95 -14.84 -11.40
N THR A 199 -12.62 -15.15 -10.14
CA THR A 199 -12.06 -16.44 -9.71
C THR A 199 -13.11 -17.38 -9.11
N GLY A 200 -14.32 -17.49 -9.70
CA GLY A 200 -15.43 -18.32 -9.19
C GLY A 200 -15.10 -19.80 -8.89
N ASN A 201 -13.88 -20.27 -9.18
CA ASN A 201 -13.31 -21.53 -8.72
C ASN A 201 -11.93 -21.29 -8.06
N VAL A 202 -11.85 -21.49 -6.74
CA VAL A 202 -10.65 -21.23 -5.92
C VAL A 202 -9.47 -22.14 -6.30
N ASP A 203 -9.74 -23.25 -6.97
CA ASP A 203 -8.76 -24.23 -7.44
C ASP A 203 -7.98 -23.78 -8.69
N ARG A 204 -8.28 -22.59 -9.24
CA ARG A 204 -7.64 -22.04 -10.45
C ARG A 204 -6.56 -21.00 -10.19
N PHE A 205 -6.21 -20.71 -8.94
CA PHE A 205 -4.94 -20.01 -8.73
C PHE A 205 -3.84 -20.92 -9.29
N ALA A 206 -3.08 -20.41 -10.25
CA ALA A 206 -1.81 -21.02 -10.57
C ALA A 206 -1.07 -21.15 -9.24
N GLU A 207 -0.84 -22.39 -8.81
CA GLU A 207 0.18 -22.66 -7.82
C GLU A 207 1.40 -21.86 -8.31
N GLY A 208 1.94 -20.98 -7.46
CA GLY A 208 3.12 -20.15 -7.80
C GLY A 208 4.39 -20.95 -8.12
N ASN A 209 4.24 -22.24 -8.42
CA ASN A 209 5.22 -23.24 -8.83
C ASN A 209 4.97 -23.76 -10.26
N ALA A 210 4.00 -23.24 -11.00
CA ALA A 210 3.88 -23.55 -12.42
C ALA A 210 4.85 -22.67 -13.23
N THR A 211 6.07 -23.22 -13.36
CA THR A 211 7.28 -22.79 -14.09
C THR A 211 8.12 -21.67 -13.48
#